data_AF-T4VPQ2-F1
#
_entry.id   AF-T4VPQ2-F1
#
_cell.length_a   1.000
_cell.length_b   1.000
_cell.length_c   1.000
_cell.angle_alpha   90.00
_cell.angle_beta   90.00
_cell.angle_gamma   90.00
#
_symmetry.space_group_name_H-M   'P 1'
#
loop_
_entity.id
_entity.type
_entity.pdbx_description
1 polymer ?
#
loop_
_entity_poly.entity_id
_entity_poly.type
_entity_poly.pdbx_seq_one_letter_code
_entity_poly.pdbx_strand_id
1 'polypeptide(L)'
;MNELVRVDNKEISKCREAQKEYALKNGAPYFAPSDGVCWKCNRNIYQNYEICDFDGIYIYKQISDGYSLNRASSELITGCPHCSRSYCD
;
A
#
# COMPACT_ATOMS: atom_id res chain seq x y z
N MET A 1 -6.32 -0.51 20.02
CA MET A 1 -6.37 -1.41 18.85
C MET A 1 -7.03 -0.63 17.75
N ASN A 2 -6.36 -0.43 16.61
CA ASN A 2 -7.03 0.14 15.44
C ASN A 2 -8.16 -0.81 15.02
N GLU A 3 -9.21 -0.28 14.42
CA GLU A 3 -10.29 -1.07 13.84
C GLU A 3 -9.94 -1.37 12.37
N LEU A 4 -10.28 -2.56 11.89
CA LEU A 4 -10.06 -2.91 10.49
C LEU A 4 -11.06 -2.15 9.61
N VAL A 5 -10.63 -0.99 9.09
CA VAL A 5 -11.44 -0.18 8.18
C VAL A 5 -11.17 -0.61 6.74
N ARG A 6 -12.21 -1.05 6.04
CA ARG A 6 -12.14 -1.31 4.59
C ARG A 6 -12.22 -0.01 3.81
N VAL A 7 -11.23 0.23 2.96
CA VAL A 7 -11.20 1.37 2.03
C VAL A 7 -12.08 1.05 0.82
N ASP A 8 -12.93 2.00 0.43
CA ASP A 8 -13.81 1.88 -0.73
C ASP A 8 -13.02 1.87 -2.05
N ASN A 9 -13.54 1.17 -3.06
CA ASN A 9 -12.89 1.06 -4.38
C ASN A 9 -12.70 2.42 -5.06
N LYS A 10 -13.60 3.39 -4.84
CA LYS A 10 -13.47 4.75 -5.38
C LYS A 10 -12.28 5.48 -4.77
N GLU A 11 -12.04 5.32 -3.47
CA GLU A 11 -10.88 5.90 -2.79
C GLU A 11 -9.58 5.22 -3.26
N ILE A 12 -9.59 3.90 -3.43
CA ILE A 12 -8.45 3.16 -4.00
C ILE A 12 -8.12 3.68 -5.41
N SER A 13 -9.12 3.94 -6.25
CA SER A 13 -8.91 4.54 -7.57
C SER A 13 -8.22 5.90 -7.49
N LYS A 14 -8.71 6.79 -6.61
CA LYS A 14 -8.10 8.10 -6.39
C LYS A 14 -6.65 8.00 -5.93
N CYS A 15 -6.34 7.06 -5.04
CA CYS A 15 -4.96 6.86 -4.57
C CYS A 15 -4.02 6.45 -5.72
N ARG A 16 -4.48 5.58 -6.63
CA ARG A 16 -3.71 5.18 -7.82
C ARG A 16 -3.45 6.35 -8.74
N GLU A 17 -4.50 7.14 -9.02
CA GLU A 17 -4.41 8.34 -9.86
C GLU A 17 -3.47 9.37 -9.24
N ALA A 18 -3.59 9.63 -7.93
CA ALA A 18 -2.72 10.54 -7.20
C ALA A 18 -1.24 10.12 -7.27
N GLN A 19 -0.94 8.82 -7.09
CA GLN A 19 0.44 8.33 -7.18
C GLN A 19 1.02 8.51 -8.58
N LYS A 20 0.21 8.24 -9.61
CA LYS A 20 0.60 8.40 -11.01
C LYS A 20 0.89 9.87 -11.32
N GLU A 21 0.02 10.78 -10.87
CA GLU A 21 0.24 12.21 -11.01
C GLU A 21 1.47 12.69 -10.26
N TYR A 22 1.68 12.23 -9.03
CA TYR A 22 2.84 12.61 -8.23
C TYR A 22 4.14 12.19 -8.92
N ALA A 23 4.23 10.94 -9.40
CA ALA A 23 5.40 10.45 -10.11
C ALA A 23 5.68 11.29 -11.39
N LEU A 24 4.63 11.58 -12.17
CA LEU A 24 4.74 12.41 -13.37
C LEU A 24 5.21 13.84 -13.06
N LYS A 25 4.60 14.50 -12.07
CA LYS A 25 4.94 15.87 -11.65
C LYS A 25 6.38 15.99 -11.17
N ASN A 26 6.91 14.97 -10.51
CA ASN A 26 8.28 14.95 -10.00
C ASN A 26 9.30 14.37 -11.00
N GLY A 27 8.88 13.96 -12.21
CA GLY A 27 9.76 13.32 -13.19
C GLY A 27 10.36 11.99 -12.71
N ALA A 28 9.72 11.33 -11.74
CA ALA A 28 10.18 10.08 -11.16
C ALA A 28 9.57 8.87 -11.89
N PRO A 29 10.27 7.72 -11.96
CA PRO A 29 9.67 6.50 -12.44
C PRO A 29 8.46 6.09 -11.59
N TYR A 30 7.43 5.54 -12.23
CA TYR A 30 6.25 5.05 -11.54
C TYR A 30 6.50 3.60 -11.07
N PHE A 31 6.86 3.44 -9.79
CA PHE A 31 7.20 2.14 -9.20
C PHE A 31 6.01 1.38 -8.61
N ALA A 32 4.99 2.10 -8.13
CA ALA A 32 3.82 1.47 -7.54
C ALA A 32 3.07 0.60 -8.57
N PRO A 33 2.47 -0.53 -8.17
CA PRO A 33 1.65 -1.36 -9.06
C PRO A 33 0.51 -0.54 -9.68
N SER A 34 0.32 -0.68 -11.00
CA SER A 34 -0.66 0.10 -11.75
C SER A 34 -2.11 -0.18 -11.34
N ASP A 35 -2.40 -1.40 -10.91
CA ASP A 35 -3.68 -1.85 -10.35
C ASP A 35 -3.77 -1.68 -8.81
N GLY A 36 -2.69 -1.24 -8.18
CA GLY A 36 -2.56 -1.14 -6.73
C GLY A 36 -2.29 -2.48 -6.03
N VAL A 37 -2.14 -3.61 -6.75
CA VAL A 37 -1.96 -4.94 -6.14
C VAL A 37 -0.48 -5.31 -6.11
N CYS A 38 0.02 -5.64 -4.93
CA CYS A 38 1.40 -6.10 -4.78
C CYS A 38 1.57 -7.48 -5.41
N TRP A 39 2.49 -7.62 -6.37
CA TRP A 39 2.81 -8.90 -7.04
C TRP A 39 3.33 -10.00 -6.08
N LYS A 40 3.87 -9.61 -4.91
CA LYS A 40 4.43 -10.55 -3.95
C LYS A 40 3.40 -11.12 -2.99
N CYS A 41 2.54 -10.25 -2.42
CA CYS A 41 1.59 -10.65 -1.38
C CYS A 41 0.12 -10.64 -1.84
N ASN A 42 -0.15 -10.23 -3.09
CA ASN A 42 -1.48 -10.14 -3.70
C ASN A 42 -2.49 -9.26 -2.93
N ARG A 43 -1.99 -8.35 -2.08
CA ARG A 43 -2.79 -7.37 -1.34
C ARG A 43 -2.75 -6.02 -2.04
N ASN A 44 -3.87 -5.30 -1.98
CA ASN A 44 -3.93 -3.94 -2.50
C ASN A 44 -3.21 -2.98 -1.55
N ILE A 45 -2.21 -2.25 -2.04
CA ILE A 45 -1.36 -1.39 -1.21
C ILE A 45 -2.08 -0.19 -0.60
N TYR A 46 -3.32 0.09 -0.99
CA TYR A 46 -4.17 1.16 -0.47
C TYR A 46 -5.28 0.65 0.45
N GLN A 47 -5.33 -0.67 0.71
CA GLN A 47 -6.35 -1.30 1.53
C GLN A 47 -5.75 -1.74 2.87
N ASN A 48 -6.54 -1.70 3.94
CA ASN A 48 -6.13 -2.21 5.23
C ASN A 48 -6.38 -3.71 5.34
N TYR A 49 -5.48 -4.42 6.01
CA TYR A 49 -5.59 -5.86 6.24
C TYR A 49 -5.24 -6.20 7.67
N GLU A 50 -5.98 -7.15 8.26
CA GLU A 50 -5.49 -7.90 9.41
C GLU A 50 -4.41 -8.86 8.90
N ILE A 51 -3.20 -8.72 9.42
CA ILE A 51 -2.08 -9.61 9.13
C ILE A 51 -1.67 -10.34 10.40
N CYS A 52 -1.35 -11.61 10.24
CA CYS A 52 -0.86 -12.46 11.31
C CYS A 52 0.63 -12.69 11.10
N ASP A 53 1.44 -12.33 12.08
CA ASP A 53 2.86 -12.66 12.11
C ASP A 53 3.13 -13.72 13.17
N PHE A 54 4.16 -14.53 12.96
CA PHE A 54 4.59 -15.59 13.87
C PHE A 54 6.08 -15.47 14.11
N ASP A 55 6.50 -15.39 15.37
CA ASP A 55 7.92 -15.29 15.76
C ASP A 55 8.56 -16.66 16.08
N GLY A 56 7.80 -17.76 16.04
CA GLY A 56 8.24 -19.07 16.52
C GLY A 56 7.53 -19.55 17.79
N ILE A 57 6.88 -18.65 18.52
CA ILE A 57 6.28 -18.94 19.84
C ILE A 57 4.83 -18.42 19.90
N TYR A 58 4.58 -17.21 19.42
CA TYR A 58 3.28 -16.55 19.48
C TYR A 58 2.80 -16.09 18.10
N ILE A 59 1.48 -16.06 17.93
CA ILE A 59 0.83 -15.45 16.77
C ILE A 59 0.38 -14.04 17.15
N TYR A 60 0.87 -13.04 16.44
CA TYR A 60 0.51 -11.64 16.60
C TYR A 60 -0.46 -11.26 15.50
N LYS A 61 -1.55 -10.59 15.87
CA LYS A 61 -2.47 -9.98 14.93
C LYS A 61 -2.27 -8.48 14.96
N GLN A 62 -1.98 -7.90 13.81
CA GLN A 62 -1.92 -6.45 13.66
C GLN A 62 -2.67 -6.01 12.42
N ILE A 63 -3.13 -4.77 12.43
CA ILE A 63 -3.68 -4.13 11.25
C ILE A 63 -2.53 -3.49 10.50
N SER A 64 -2.34 -3.91 9.27
CA SER A 64 -1.42 -3.30 8.34
C SER A 64 -2.20 -2.27 7.52
N ASP A 65 -1.91 -1.01 7.76
CA ASP A 65 -2.52 0.10 7.07
C ASP A 65 -1.98 0.21 5.63
N GLY A 66 -2.90 0.39 4.69
CA GLY A 66 -2.55 0.75 3.32
C GLY A 66 -2.09 2.21 3.22
N TYR A 67 -1.52 2.57 2.08
CA TYR A 67 -1.21 3.97 1.80
C TYR A 67 -2.49 4.80 1.68
N SER A 68 -2.53 5.92 2.38
CA SER A 68 -3.62 6.88 2.27
C SER A 68 -3.49 7.71 1.00
N LEU A 69 -4.61 8.35 0.60
CA LEU A 69 -4.62 9.31 -0.51
C LEU A 69 -3.60 10.43 -0.31
N ASN A 70 -3.49 10.94 0.92
CA ASN A 70 -2.54 11.99 1.25
C ASN A 70 -1.10 11.53 0.95
N ARG A 71 -0.73 10.34 1.41
CA ARG A 71 0.61 9.79 1.17
C ARG A 71 0.86 9.51 -0.31
N ALA A 72 -0.13 8.95 -1.02
CA ALA A 72 -0.04 8.71 -2.46
C ALA A 72 0.10 10.02 -3.27
N SER A 73 -0.39 11.14 -2.74
CA SER A 73 -0.29 12.45 -3.41
C SER A 73 0.97 13.26 -3.04
N SER A 74 1.74 12.82 -2.04
CA SER A 74 2.85 13.59 -1.46
C SER A 74 4.20 12.87 -1.44
N GLU A 75 4.22 11.55 -1.61
CA GLU A 75 5.44 10.73 -1.55
C GLU A 75 5.51 9.72 -2.71
N LEU A 76 6.75 9.34 -3.09
CA LEU A 76 6.95 8.27 -4.06
C LEU A 76 6.80 6.91 -3.37
N ILE A 77 5.74 6.17 -3.71
CA ILE A 77 5.54 4.81 -3.23
C ILE A 77 6.49 3.87 -3.99
N THR A 78 7.46 3.33 -3.27
CA THR A 78 8.49 2.43 -3.80
C THR A 78 8.43 1.01 -3.22
N GLY A 79 7.48 0.71 -2.34
CA GLY A 79 7.36 -0.62 -1.74
C GLY A 79 5.97 -0.94 -1.19
N CYS A 80 5.75 -2.20 -0.85
CA CYS A 80 4.49 -2.69 -0.29
C CYS A 80 4.42 -2.46 1.23
N PRO A 81 3.34 -1.86 1.76
CA PRO A 81 3.20 -1.62 3.20
C PRO A 81 2.87 -2.91 4.00
N HIS A 82 2.46 -3.98 3.31
CA HIS A 82 1.97 -5.21 3.95
C HIS A 82 3.01 -6.34 4.03
N CYS A 83 3.98 -6.36 3.13
CA CYS A 83 5.03 -7.39 3.10
C CYS A 83 6.43 -6.80 2.98
N SER A 84 6.54 -5.47 3.03
CA SER A 84 7.80 -4.71 2.97
C SER A 84 8.66 -5.01 1.73
N ARG A 85 8.07 -5.52 0.65
CA ARG A 85 8.77 -5.76 -0.62
C ARG A 85 8.99 -4.45 -1.37
N SER A 86 10.23 -4.19 -1.82
CA SER A 86 10.56 -3.08 -2.71
C SER A 86 10.07 -3.34 -4.14
N TYR A 87 9.64 -2.27 -4.81
CA TYR A 87 9.34 -2.18 -6.24
C TYR A 87 10.46 -1.51 -7.03
N CYS A 88 11.38 -0.81 -6.35
CA CYS A 88 12.68 -0.43 -6.90
C CYS A 88 13.64 -1.60 -6.68
N ASP A 89 13.87 -2.40 -7.70
CA ASP A 89 14.96 -3.38 -7.80
C ASP A 89 15.60 -3.19 -9.18
#